data_AF-A0A539DVZ1-F1
#
_entry.id   AF-A0A539DVZ1-F1
#
_cell.length_a   1.000
_cell.length_b   1.000
_cell.length_c   1.000
_cell.angle_alpha   90.00
_cell.angle_beta   90.00
_cell.angle_gamma   90.00
#
_symmetry.space_group_name_H-M   'P 1'
#
loop_
_entity.id
_entity.type
_entity.pdbx_description
1 polymer ?
#
loop_
_entity_poly.entity_id
_entity_poly.type
_entity_poly.pdbx_seq_one_letter_code
_entity_poly.pdbx_strand_id
1 'polypeptide(L)'
;MNCPWCEFTGPPRPLHAHLGTVHPDVVRIVVEDHRQSYSIECPHCGETYSQFIKPRGRDPGFLDEHDAQIRLVALDMLVNHLIAEHIAEHIAEHGEKTP
;
A
#
# COMPACT_ATOMS: atom_id res chain seq x y z
N MET A 1 -3.62 -13.75 -6.09
CA MET A 1 -3.38 -12.41 -6.66
C MET A 1 -1.94 -12.29 -7.11
N ASN A 2 -1.72 -11.57 -8.21
CA ASN A 2 -0.40 -11.45 -8.83
C ASN A 2 0.23 -10.12 -8.43
N CYS A 3 1.54 -10.12 -8.22
CA CYS A 3 2.31 -8.90 -8.11
C CYS A 3 2.33 -8.21 -9.48
N PRO A 4 2.11 -6.89 -9.55
CA PRO A 4 2.17 -6.20 -10.83
C PRO A 4 3.59 -5.89 -11.31
N TRP A 5 4.60 -6.03 -10.45
CA TRP A 5 5.99 -5.73 -10.77
C TRP A 5 6.86 -6.97 -11.00
N CYS A 6 6.39 -8.16 -10.63
CA CYS A 6 7.13 -9.41 -10.79
C CYS A 6 6.20 -10.62 -10.91
N GLU A 7 6.76 -11.81 -11.09
CA GLU A 7 6.01 -13.06 -11.27
C GLU A 7 5.47 -13.66 -9.96
N PHE A 8 5.55 -12.94 -8.84
CA PHE A 8 5.05 -13.44 -7.56
C PHE A 8 3.52 -13.54 -7.56
N THR A 9 3.00 -14.70 -7.19
CA THR A 9 1.57 -14.94 -6.99
C THR A 9 1.33 -15.46 -5.59
N GLY A 10 0.41 -14.84 -4.87
CA GLY A 10 0.05 -15.25 -3.51
C GLY A 10 -1.29 -14.69 -3.05
N PRO A 11 -1.73 -14.98 -1.82
CA PRO A 11 -2.85 -14.29 -1.18
C PRO A 11 -2.47 -12.85 -0.73
N PRO A 12 -3.44 -12.03 -0.28
CA PRO A 12 -3.21 -10.63 0.11
C PRO A 12 -2.07 -10.41 1.10
N ARG A 13 -2.05 -11.18 2.19
CA ARG A 13 -1.03 -11.01 3.25
C ARG A 13 0.38 -11.34 2.74
N PRO A 14 0.62 -12.47 2.03
CA PRO A 14 1.90 -12.71 1.40
C PRO A 14 2.27 -11.70 0.31
N LEU A 15 1.31 -11.20 -0.46
CA LEU A 15 1.61 -10.17 -1.45
C LEU A 15 2.06 -8.87 -0.77
N HIS A 16 1.37 -8.44 0.28
CA HIS A 16 1.74 -7.28 1.07
C HIS A 16 3.16 -7.38 1.62
N ALA A 17 3.50 -8.52 2.24
CA ALA A 17 4.84 -8.79 2.75
C ALA A 17 5.89 -8.82 1.63
N HIS A 18 5.56 -9.43 0.48
CA HIS A 18 6.42 -9.46 -0.70
C HIS A 18 6.69 -8.05 -1.23
N LEU A 19 5.66 -7.21 -1.37
CA LEU A 19 5.81 -5.82 -1.82
C LEU A 19 6.69 -5.00 -0.87
N GLY A 20 6.51 -5.18 0.44
CA GLY A 20 7.31 -4.46 1.44
C GLY A 20 8.79 -4.85 1.46
N THR A 21 9.14 -6.02 0.91
CA THR A 21 10.51 -6.54 0.93
C THR A 21 11.20 -6.44 -0.43
N VAL A 22 10.48 -6.67 -1.51
CA VAL A 22 11.02 -6.74 -2.88
C VAL A 22 10.80 -5.45 -3.65
N HIS A 23 9.70 -4.75 -3.37
CA HIS A 23 9.32 -3.53 -4.07
C HIS A 23 9.06 -2.35 -3.11
N PRO A 24 9.87 -2.10 -2.07
CA PRO A 24 9.61 -0.98 -1.15
C PRO A 24 9.73 0.37 -1.86
N ASP A 25 10.53 0.46 -2.93
CA ASP A 25 10.83 1.68 -3.68
C ASP A 25 9.67 2.22 -4.52
N VAL A 26 8.59 1.44 -4.69
CA VAL A 26 7.39 1.90 -5.42
C VAL A 26 6.59 2.93 -4.60
N VAL A 27 6.81 2.97 -3.28
CA VAL A 27 6.27 4.00 -2.41
C VAL A 27 7.20 5.21 -2.45
N ARG A 28 6.69 6.33 -2.96
CA ARG A 28 7.40 7.60 -2.95
C ARG A 28 7.04 8.38 -1.70
N ILE A 29 8.03 8.66 -0.86
CA ILE A 29 7.87 9.56 0.28
C ILE A 29 8.40 10.93 -0.14
N VAL A 30 7.58 11.97 0.06
CA VAL A 30 7.87 13.35 -0.28
C VAL A 30 7.87 14.18 1.00
N VAL A 31 8.88 15.04 1.14
CA VAL A 31 9.04 15.97 2.26
C VAL A 31 9.16 17.37 1.71
N GLU A 32 8.11 18.19 1.87
CA GLU A 32 8.04 19.57 1.38
C GLU A 32 7.54 20.50 2.49
N ASP A 33 8.23 21.62 2.74
CA ASP A 33 7.79 22.68 3.68
C ASP A 33 7.26 22.17 5.03
N HIS A 34 7.97 21.21 5.65
CA HIS A 34 7.59 20.52 6.90
C HIS A 34 6.34 19.63 6.83
N ARG A 35 5.80 19.40 5.63
CA ARG A 35 4.77 18.42 5.36
C ARG A 35 5.44 17.17 4.80
N GLN A 36 5.01 16.05 5.32
CA GLN A 36 5.47 14.74 4.90
C GLN A 36 4.26 14.06 4.27
N SER A 37 4.46 13.44 3.12
CA SER A 37 3.42 12.64 2.47
C SER A 37 4.06 11.40 1.86
N TYR A 38 3.25 10.37 1.70
CA TYR A 38 3.61 9.24 0.85
C TYR A 38 2.63 9.19 -0.31
N SER A 39 3.11 8.69 -1.45
CA SER A 39 2.30 8.33 -2.59
C SER A 39 2.70 6.98 -3.17
N ILE A 40 1.71 6.29 -3.72
CA ILE A 40 1.88 5.03 -4.44
C ILE A 40 0.92 5.03 -5.63
N GLU A 41 1.41 4.59 -6.79
CA GLU A 41 0.63 4.47 -8.01
C GLU A 41 0.26 3.01 -8.25
N CYS A 42 -1.00 2.76 -8.59
CA CYS A 42 -1.45 1.45 -9.03
C CYS A 42 -0.98 1.21 -10.48
N PRO A 43 -0.13 0.22 -10.74
CA PRO A 43 0.37 -0.06 -12.09
C PRO A 43 -0.69 -0.68 -13.02
N HIS A 44 -1.85 -1.08 -12.52
CA HIS A 44 -2.92 -1.66 -13.33
C HIS A 44 -3.84 -0.59 -13.95
N CYS A 45 -4.25 0.41 -13.16
CA CYS A 45 -5.18 1.46 -13.60
C CYS A 45 -4.54 2.86 -13.67
N GLY A 46 -3.34 3.05 -13.13
CA GLY A 46 -2.68 4.35 -13.00
C GLY A 46 -3.19 5.22 -11.86
N GLU A 47 -4.11 4.71 -11.01
CA GLU A 47 -4.63 5.51 -9.90
C GLU A 47 -3.54 5.74 -8.84
N THR A 48 -3.35 7.01 -8.45
CA THR A 48 -2.36 7.39 -7.45
C THR A 48 -3.02 7.64 -6.11
N TYR A 49 -2.58 6.90 -5.09
CA TYR A 49 -2.95 7.10 -3.70
C TYR A 49 -1.89 7.95 -3.02
N SER A 50 -2.29 9.07 -2.43
CA SER A 50 -1.39 9.93 -1.66
C SER A 50 -2.00 10.32 -0.33
N GLN A 51 -1.22 10.26 0.74
CA GLN A 51 -1.68 10.66 2.06
C GLN A 51 -0.61 11.46 2.82
N PHE A 52 -1.07 12.46 3.57
CA PHE A 52 -0.22 13.23 4.46
C PHE A 52 0.12 12.43 5.73
N ILE A 53 1.41 12.38 6.05
CA ILE A 53 1.95 11.85 7.28
C ILE A 53 1.89 12.98 8.32
N LYS A 54 1.12 12.76 9.38
CA LYS A 54 1.08 13.66 10.54
C LYS A 54 1.96 13.05 11.63
N PRO A 55 3.23 13.48 11.77
CA PRO A 55 4.07 12.97 12.85
C PRO A 55 3.44 13.34 14.20
N ARG A 56 3.49 12.42 15.16
CA ARG A 56 3.04 12.66 16.53
C ARG A 56 4.09 13.54 17.22
N GLY A 57 3.92 14.85 17.08
CA GLY A 57 4.95 15.83 17.46
C GLY A 57 5.80 16.23 16.25
N ARG A 58 6.38 17.43 16.29
CA ARG A 58 7.21 17.99 15.22
C ARG A 58 8.60 17.35 15.25
N ASP A 59 8.65 16.02 15.23
CA ASP A 59 9.89 15.25 15.31
C ASP A 59 10.44 15.02 13.90
N PRO A 60 11.62 15.56 13.57
CA PRO A 60 12.23 15.39 12.26
C PRO A 60 12.85 14.00 12.04
N GLY A 61 13.09 13.21 13.10
CA GLY A 61 13.61 11.83 13.03
C GLY A 61 12.52 10.77 12.76
N PHE A 62 11.25 11.13 12.96
CA PHE A 62 10.11 10.23 12.76
C PHE A 62 10.11 9.48 11.42
N LEU A 63 10.50 10.14 10.32
CA LEU A 63 10.54 9.45 9.02
C LEU A 63 11.63 8.39 8.96
N ASP A 64 12.81 8.65 9.51
CA ASP A 64 13.90 7.67 9.46
C ASP A 64 13.55 6.42 10.28
N GLU A 65 12.90 6.63 11.44
CA GLU A 65 12.47 5.56 12.34
C GLU A 65 11.24 4.79 11.83
N HIS A 66 10.37 5.46 11.06
CA HIS A 66 9.08 4.90 10.64
C HIS A 66 8.93 4.72 9.13
N ASP A 67 9.96 4.98 8.31
CA ASP A 67 9.92 4.83 6.84
C ASP A 67 9.35 3.48 6.43
N ALA A 68 9.90 2.39 6.98
CA ALA A 68 9.44 1.05 6.68
C ALA A 68 7.96 0.84 7.03
N GLN A 69 7.48 1.39 8.16
CA GLN A 69 6.09 1.27 8.60
C GLN A 69 5.15 2.09 7.70
N ILE A 70 5.57 3.29 7.29
CA ILE A 70 4.84 4.15 6.36
C ILE A 70 4.67 3.44 5.02
N ARG A 71 5.74 2.84 4.50
CA ARG A 71 5.70 2.05 3.26
C ARG A 71 4.74 0.88 3.37
N LEU A 72 4.77 0.14 4.48
CA LEU A 72 3.85 -0.97 4.71
C LEU A 72 2.38 -0.51 4.70
N VAL A 73 2.06 0.63 5.30
CA VAL A 73 0.69 1.18 5.24
C VAL A 73 0.29 1.55 3.81
N ALA A 74 1.17 2.22 3.07
CA ALA A 74 0.92 2.58 1.66
C ALA A 74 0.69 1.33 0.79
N LEU A 75 1.49 0.28 1.00
CA LEU A 75 1.36 -0.99 0.29
C LEU A 75 0.08 -1.75 0.67
N ASP A 76 -0.36 -1.66 1.92
CA ASP A 76 -1.64 -2.25 2.36
C ASP A 76 -2.81 -1.59 1.62
N MET A 77 -2.79 -0.26 1.46
CA MET A 77 -3.78 0.46 0.67
C MET A 77 -3.79 -0.01 -0.79
N LEU A 78 -2.63 -0.16 -1.41
CA LEU A 78 -2.55 -0.69 -2.78
C LEU A 78 -3.10 -2.11 -2.87
N VAL A 79 -2.74 -3.00 -1.93
CA VAL A 79 -3.26 -4.37 -1.90
C VAL A 79 -4.78 -4.38 -1.78
N ASN A 80 -5.34 -3.54 -0.91
CA ASN A 80 -6.80 -3.39 -0.78
C ASN A 80 -7.44 -2.86 -2.07
N HIS A 81 -6.81 -1.90 -2.76
CA HIS A 81 -7.27 -1.42 -4.05
C HIS A 81 -7.22 -2.51 -5.13
N LEU A 82 -6.11 -3.25 -5.24
CA LEU A 82 -6.00 -4.40 -6.15
C LEU A 82 -7.11 -5.41 -5.87
N ILE A 83 -7.43 -5.65 -4.61
CA ILE A 83 -8.53 -6.54 -4.23
C ILE A 83 -9.85 -5.96 -4.70
N ALA A 84 -10.18 -4.72 -4.36
CA ALA A 84 -11.46 -4.11 -4.66
C ALA A 84 -11.70 -3.92 -6.17
N GLU A 85 -10.73 -3.37 -6.90
CA GLU A 85 -10.93 -2.90 -8.27
C GLU A 85 -10.43 -3.88 -9.34
N HIS A 86 -9.48 -4.76 -9.00
CA HIS A 86 -8.83 -5.65 -9.97
C HIS A 86 -9.07 -7.14 -9.72
N ILE A 87 -9.64 -7.51 -8.56
CA ILE A 87 -9.88 -8.90 -8.18
C ILE A 87 -11.34 -9.13 -7.75
N ALA A 88 -12.00 -8.17 -7.10
CA ALA A 88 -13.29 -8.37 -6.44
C ALA A 88 -14.47 -8.50 -7.41
N GLU A 89 -14.27 -8.38 -8.72
CA GLU A 89 -15.22 -8.92 -9.71
C GLU A 89 -15.35 -10.46 -9.65
N HIS A 90 -14.64 -11.14 -8.74
CA HIS A 90 -14.76 -12.58 -8.47
C HIS A 90 -15.24 -12.97 -7.06
N ILE A 91 -15.61 -12.03 -6.18
CA ILE A 91 -16.15 -12.37 -4.84
C ILE A 91 -17.43 -11.58 -4.53
N ALA A 92 -18.39 -11.60 -5.45
CA ALA A 92 -19.78 -11.30 -5.13
C ALA A 92 -20.62 -12.56 -4.80
N GLU A 93 -20.02 -13.76 -4.85
CA GLU A 93 -20.75 -15.04 -4.69
C GLU A 93 -20.32 -15.90 -3.49
N HIS A 94 -19.70 -15.34 -2.45
CA HIS A 94 -19.54 -16.04 -1.17
C HIS A 94 -20.20 -15.29 -0.02
N GLY A 95 -21.53 -15.34 -0.03
CA GLY A 95 -22.27 -16.00 1.06
C GLY A 95 -22.41 -15.24 2.37
N GLU A 96 -23.54 -14.53 2.47
CA GLU A 96 -24.47 -14.50 3.60
C GLU A 96 -24.20 -15.40 4.85
N LYS A 97 -24.50 -14.80 6.02
CA LYS A 97 -25.30 -15.32 7.17
C LYS A 97 -24.61 -16.04 8.36
N THR A 98 -24.48 -15.33 9.50
CA THR A 98 -25.21 -15.48 10.82
C THR A 98 -24.45 -16.41 11.80
N PRO A 99 -24.65 -16.40 13.15
CA PRO A 99 -25.86 -16.17 13.96
C PRO A 99 -26.01 -14.79 14.62
#